data_AF-A0AB73H6G1-F1
#
_entry.id   AF-A0AB73H6G1-F1
#
_cell.length_a   1.000
_cell.length_b   1.000
_cell.length_c   1.000
_cell.angle_alpha   90.00
_cell.angle_beta   90.00
_cell.angle_gamma   90.00
#
_symmetry.space_group_name_H-M   'P 1'
#
loop_
_entity.id
_entity.type
_entity.pdbx_description
1 polymer ?
#
loop_
_entity_poly.entity_id
_entity_poly.type
_entity_poly.pdbx_seq_one_letter_code
_entity_poly.pdbx_strand_id
1 'polypeptide(L)'
;MDPSQDARDRILTAADSLYDQAGREVFPTVDAVRKAAKVNMNDASTVMKEWRRMQTRPAVVVQVPEAVQQVASTAVLALWQAAQDAANDALRAAQAGWEAERQEADALSQQMADAYEAQALELEAAQARIAELEAAMQQAVTAAAAHQAAIDQVRTELVDLQQRASTAEARASELRTELDRAHLVAAEQRSAAGQAREDAATLRGRLAAFEGMATSPAPVKAAPGKGM
;
A
#
# COMPACT_ATOMS: atom_id res chain seq x y z
N MET A 1 -58.38 -16.50 91.66
CA MET A 1 -58.62 -16.63 93.11
C MET A 1 -57.28 -16.87 93.74
N ASP A 2 -56.92 -16.09 94.73
CA ASP A 2 -55.68 -16.31 95.48
C ASP A 2 -55.82 -17.54 96.37
N PRO A 3 -54.80 -18.42 96.44
CA PRO A 3 -54.81 -19.54 97.37
C PRO A 3 -54.92 -19.01 98.81
N SER A 4 -55.72 -19.68 99.65
CA SER A 4 -55.74 -19.38 101.09
C SER A 4 -54.30 -19.43 101.64
N GLN A 5 -53.95 -18.52 102.55
CA GLN A 5 -52.60 -18.40 103.11
C GLN A 5 -52.10 -19.74 103.70
N ASP A 6 -52.99 -20.50 104.35
CA ASP A 6 -52.71 -21.85 104.85
C ASP A 6 -52.41 -22.87 103.74
N ALA A 7 -53.04 -22.76 102.57
CA ALA A 7 -52.75 -23.61 101.42
C ALA A 7 -51.38 -23.27 100.82
N ARG A 8 -51.04 -21.96 100.74
CA ARG A 8 -49.74 -21.49 100.25
C ARG A 8 -48.59 -21.99 101.11
N ASP A 9 -48.69 -21.87 102.43
CA ASP A 9 -47.63 -22.27 103.35
C ASP A 9 -47.38 -23.79 103.31
N ARG A 10 -48.45 -24.59 103.18
CA ARG A 10 -48.35 -26.03 102.97
C ARG A 10 -47.70 -26.40 101.64
N ILE A 11 -48.00 -25.67 100.57
CA ILE A 11 -47.39 -25.88 99.25
C ILE A 11 -45.88 -25.56 99.31
N LEU A 12 -45.49 -24.44 99.91
CA LEU A 12 -44.08 -24.05 100.04
C LEU A 12 -43.30 -25.07 100.88
N THR A 13 -43.85 -25.46 102.03
CA THR A 13 -43.23 -26.47 102.91
C THR A 13 -43.08 -27.82 102.20
N ALA A 14 -44.10 -28.26 101.46
CA ALA A 14 -44.04 -29.50 100.69
C ALA A 14 -43.07 -29.40 99.51
N ALA A 15 -42.99 -28.24 98.85
CA ALA A 15 -42.04 -27.99 97.77
C ALA A 15 -40.60 -28.04 98.27
N ASP A 16 -40.28 -27.36 99.37
CA ASP A 16 -38.95 -27.38 99.99
C ASP A 16 -38.57 -28.79 100.45
N SER A 17 -39.48 -29.49 101.13
CA SER A 17 -39.22 -30.87 101.57
C SER A 17 -38.97 -31.83 100.41
N LEU A 18 -39.72 -31.71 99.31
CA LEU A 18 -39.53 -32.56 98.13
C LEU A 18 -38.27 -32.18 97.34
N TYR A 19 -37.92 -30.90 97.31
CA TYR A 19 -36.69 -30.41 96.69
C TYR A 19 -35.45 -30.86 97.47
N ASP A 20 -35.51 -30.82 98.81
CA ASP A 20 -34.45 -31.33 99.69
C ASP A 20 -34.28 -32.85 99.56
N GLN A 21 -35.38 -33.60 99.48
CA GLN A 21 -35.34 -35.05 99.22
C GLN A 21 -34.71 -35.41 97.87
N ALA A 22 -34.84 -34.53 96.87
CA ALA A 22 -34.21 -34.66 95.56
C ALA A 22 -32.78 -34.08 95.51
N GLY A 23 -32.15 -33.79 96.66
CA GLY A 23 -30.79 -33.25 96.74
C GLY A 23 -30.64 -31.83 96.17
N ARG A 24 -31.76 -31.11 95.98
CA ARG A 24 -31.84 -29.80 95.32
C ARG A 24 -31.37 -29.77 93.86
N GLU A 25 -31.28 -30.92 93.20
CA GLU A 25 -30.87 -30.99 91.79
C GLU A 25 -32.06 -30.87 90.83
N VAL A 26 -33.22 -31.40 91.24
CA VAL A 26 -34.42 -31.45 90.40
C VAL A 26 -35.59 -30.80 91.12
N PHE A 27 -36.22 -29.82 90.46
CA PHE A 27 -37.42 -29.19 91.00
C PHE A 27 -38.59 -30.17 91.11
N PRO A 28 -39.31 -30.21 92.24
CA PRO A 28 -40.43 -31.12 92.38
C PRO A 28 -41.55 -30.81 91.38
N THR A 29 -42.28 -31.85 90.97
CA THR A 29 -43.40 -31.69 90.04
C THR A 29 -44.61 -31.10 90.78
N VAL A 30 -45.42 -30.32 90.07
CA VAL A 30 -46.61 -29.67 90.65
C VAL A 30 -47.59 -30.71 91.21
N ASP A 31 -47.73 -31.88 90.57
CA ASP A 31 -48.60 -32.97 91.06
C ASP A 31 -48.08 -33.61 92.36
N ALA A 32 -46.76 -33.78 92.52
CA ALA A 32 -46.16 -34.30 93.74
C ALA A 32 -46.41 -33.34 94.92
N VAL A 33 -46.19 -32.05 94.71
CA VAL A 33 -46.42 -31.01 95.72
C VAL A 33 -47.91 -30.89 96.06
N ARG A 34 -48.80 -30.97 95.06
CA ARG A 34 -50.26 -30.98 95.28
C ARG A 34 -50.71 -32.14 96.18
N LYS A 35 -50.21 -33.35 95.92
CA LYS A 35 -50.52 -34.55 96.70
C LYS A 35 -49.99 -34.44 98.13
N ALA A 36 -48.76 -33.96 98.30
CA ALA A 36 -48.11 -33.78 99.60
C ALA A 36 -48.80 -32.70 100.45
N ALA A 37 -49.16 -31.56 99.84
CA ALA A 37 -49.81 -30.44 100.53
C ALA A 37 -51.33 -30.62 100.71
N LYS A 38 -51.95 -31.60 100.02
CA LYS A 38 -53.40 -31.87 99.99
C LYS A 38 -54.22 -30.64 99.57
N VAL A 39 -53.81 -29.99 98.49
CA VAL A 39 -54.44 -28.78 97.93
C VAL A 39 -55.02 -29.03 96.54
N ASN A 40 -55.79 -28.08 96.01
CA ASN A 40 -56.27 -28.14 94.63
C ASN A 40 -55.11 -27.87 93.63
N MET A 41 -55.30 -28.25 92.37
CA MET A 41 -54.27 -28.13 91.32
C MET A 41 -53.94 -26.67 90.98
N ASN A 42 -54.92 -25.77 91.03
CA ASN A 42 -54.73 -24.37 90.66
C ASN A 42 -53.81 -23.66 91.66
N ASP A 43 -54.01 -23.89 92.96
CA ASP A 43 -53.21 -23.33 94.05
C ASP A 43 -51.77 -23.88 93.99
N ALA A 44 -51.62 -25.20 93.80
CA ALA A 44 -50.31 -25.83 93.66
C ALA A 44 -49.52 -25.26 92.47
N SER A 45 -50.15 -25.10 91.30
CA SER A 45 -49.47 -24.61 90.10
C SER A 45 -49.04 -23.13 90.21
N THR A 46 -49.88 -22.30 90.85
CA THR A 46 -49.62 -20.87 91.04
C THR A 46 -48.44 -20.66 91.99
N VAL A 47 -48.50 -21.28 93.17
CA VAL A 47 -47.46 -21.13 94.19
C VAL A 47 -46.16 -21.81 93.76
N MET A 48 -46.20 -22.94 93.05
CA MET A 48 -44.99 -23.58 92.51
C MET A 48 -44.29 -22.74 91.44
N LYS A 49 -45.04 -21.95 90.65
CA LYS A 49 -44.44 -21.03 89.68
C LYS A 49 -43.67 -19.91 90.40
N GLU A 50 -44.23 -19.38 91.48
CA GLU A 50 -43.56 -18.38 92.33
C GLU A 50 -42.33 -18.97 93.03
N TRP A 51 -42.48 -20.14 93.64
CA TRP A 51 -41.38 -20.82 94.34
C TRP A 51 -40.22 -21.15 93.40
N ARG A 52 -40.48 -21.68 92.18
CA ARG A 52 -39.40 -21.92 91.20
C ARG A 52 -38.70 -20.63 90.77
N ARG A 53 -39.44 -19.52 90.64
CA ARG A 53 -38.86 -18.21 90.34
C ARG A 53 -37.95 -17.73 91.49
N MET A 54 -38.32 -18.00 92.75
CA MET A 54 -37.48 -17.69 93.91
C MET A 54 -36.19 -18.53 93.93
N GLN A 55 -36.21 -19.75 93.40
CA GLN A 55 -35.03 -20.64 93.36
C GLN A 55 -34.10 -20.43 92.15
N THR A 56 -34.53 -19.71 91.12
CA THR A 56 -33.69 -19.48 89.92
C THR A 56 -32.81 -18.25 90.13
N ARG A 57 -31.49 -18.43 90.32
CA ARG A 57 -30.54 -17.30 90.38
C ARG A 57 -30.44 -16.59 89.02
N PRO A 58 -30.40 -15.25 88.97
CA PRO A 58 -30.14 -14.52 87.73
C PRO A 58 -28.72 -14.82 87.21
N ALA A 59 -28.58 -14.96 85.89
CA ALA A 59 -27.29 -15.11 85.24
C ALA A 59 -26.46 -13.82 85.34
N VAL A 60 -25.14 -13.94 85.52
CA VAL A 60 -24.23 -12.80 85.61
C VAL A 60 -24.10 -12.15 84.24
N VAL A 61 -24.41 -10.86 84.15
CA VAL A 61 -24.19 -10.06 82.94
C VAL A 61 -22.70 -9.76 82.83
N VAL A 62 -22.00 -10.43 81.91
CA VAL A 62 -20.59 -10.13 81.62
C VAL A 62 -20.52 -8.87 80.78
N GLN A 63 -19.99 -7.78 81.33
CA GLN A 63 -19.71 -6.57 80.58
C GLN A 63 -18.32 -6.65 79.94
N VAL A 64 -18.24 -6.31 78.66
CA VAL A 64 -16.97 -6.23 77.93
C VAL A 64 -16.15 -5.07 78.52
N PRO A 65 -14.88 -5.29 78.92
CA PRO A 65 -14.03 -4.25 79.49
C PRO A 65 -13.84 -3.07 78.53
N GLU A 66 -13.84 -1.86 79.08
CA GLU A 66 -13.73 -0.61 78.31
C GLU A 66 -12.46 -0.55 77.45
N ALA A 67 -11.34 -1.08 77.97
CA ALA A 67 -10.08 -1.19 77.21
C ALA A 67 -10.24 -1.98 75.91
N VAL A 68 -11.04 -3.06 75.90
CA VAL A 68 -11.32 -3.86 74.70
C VAL A 68 -12.17 -3.06 73.72
N GLN A 69 -13.14 -2.28 74.19
CA GLN A 69 -13.99 -1.43 73.35
C GLN A 69 -13.19 -0.29 72.69
N GLN A 70 -12.26 0.32 73.42
CA GLN A 70 -11.38 1.38 72.88
C GLN A 70 -10.42 0.84 71.83
N VAL A 71 -9.83 -0.34 72.06
CA VAL A 71 -8.97 -1.02 71.07
C VAL A 71 -9.77 -1.38 69.82
N ALA A 72 -10.99 -1.92 69.97
CA ALA A 72 -11.85 -2.25 68.85
C ALA A 72 -12.22 -0.99 68.02
N SER A 73 -12.56 0.11 68.68
CA SER A 73 -12.90 1.37 68.01
C SER A 73 -11.71 1.93 67.22
N THR A 74 -10.52 1.87 67.79
CA THR A 74 -9.27 2.31 67.13
C THR A 74 -8.94 1.42 65.94
N ALA A 75 -9.11 0.10 66.07
CA ALA A 75 -8.88 -0.85 64.98
C ALA A 75 -9.83 -0.63 63.80
N VAL A 76 -11.11 -0.33 64.06
CA VAL A 76 -12.10 -0.01 63.01
C VAL A 76 -11.71 1.26 62.27
N LEU A 77 -11.29 2.32 62.96
CA LEU A 77 -10.82 3.55 62.33
C LEU A 77 -9.56 3.32 61.49
N ALA A 78 -8.59 2.57 62.00
CA ALA A 78 -7.38 2.23 61.28
C ALA A 78 -7.68 1.41 60.01
N LEU A 79 -8.58 0.43 60.11
CA LEU A 79 -9.01 -0.37 58.97
C LEU A 79 -9.74 0.47 57.91
N TRP A 80 -10.64 1.36 58.34
CA TRP A 80 -11.32 2.29 57.44
C TRP A 80 -10.32 3.20 56.71
N GLN A 81 -9.38 3.78 57.44
CA GLN A 81 -8.37 4.66 56.85
C GLN A 81 -7.50 3.91 55.84
N ALA A 82 -7.01 2.71 56.19
CA ALA A 82 -6.22 1.88 55.29
C ALA A 82 -7.00 1.48 54.03
N ALA A 83 -8.29 1.15 54.17
CA ALA A 83 -9.15 0.84 53.04
C ALA A 83 -9.37 2.05 52.12
N GLN A 84 -9.54 3.24 52.70
CA GLN A 84 -9.71 4.48 51.95
C GLN A 84 -8.43 4.88 51.20
N ASP A 85 -7.27 4.74 51.84
CA ASP A 85 -5.98 4.99 51.22
C ASP A 85 -5.73 4.01 50.05
N ALA A 86 -5.99 2.71 50.26
CA ALA A 86 -5.88 1.69 49.20
C ALA A 86 -6.85 1.95 48.03
N ALA A 87 -8.09 2.37 48.30
CA ALA A 87 -9.05 2.72 47.26
C ALA A 87 -8.64 3.95 46.46
N ASN A 88 -8.11 4.98 47.12
CA ASN A 88 -7.60 6.19 46.46
C ASN A 88 -6.36 5.89 45.62
N ASP A 89 -5.46 5.02 46.09
CA ASP A 89 -4.30 4.56 45.32
C ASP A 89 -4.72 3.78 44.08
N ALA A 90 -5.67 2.84 44.23
CA ALA A 90 -6.21 2.09 43.10
C ALA A 90 -6.89 3.01 42.07
N LEU A 91 -7.64 4.03 42.52
CA LEU A 91 -8.28 5.01 41.64
C LEU A 91 -7.24 5.83 40.86
N ARG A 92 -6.20 6.34 41.55
CA ARG A 92 -5.12 7.10 40.91
C ARG A 92 -4.37 6.25 39.88
N ALA A 93 -4.09 4.99 40.22
CA ALA A 93 -3.43 4.06 39.31
C ALA A 93 -4.30 3.77 38.07
N ALA A 94 -5.60 3.55 38.25
CA ALA A 94 -6.53 3.32 37.14
C ALA A 94 -6.67 4.55 36.23
N GLN A 95 -6.74 5.75 36.81
CA GLN A 95 -6.77 7.00 36.05
C GLN A 95 -5.49 7.20 35.23
N ALA A 96 -4.32 6.98 35.84
CA ALA A 96 -3.05 7.08 35.13
C ALA A 96 -2.92 6.05 34.00
N GLY A 97 -3.37 4.81 34.23
CA GLY A 97 -3.38 3.77 33.20
C GLY A 97 -4.30 4.14 32.03
N TRP A 98 -5.50 4.62 32.30
CA TRP A 98 -6.44 5.06 31.27
C TRP A 98 -5.94 6.28 30.50
N GLU A 99 -5.33 7.26 31.17
CA GLU A 99 -4.73 8.41 30.51
C GLU A 99 -3.57 8.01 29.61
N ALA A 100 -2.74 7.04 30.03
CA ALA A 100 -1.66 6.50 29.21
C ALA A 100 -2.20 5.78 27.96
N GLU A 101 -3.15 4.85 28.13
CA GLU A 101 -3.79 4.14 27.02
C GLU A 101 -4.47 5.10 26.04
N ARG A 102 -5.12 6.15 26.56
CA ARG A 102 -5.73 7.18 25.72
C ARG A 102 -4.69 7.95 24.92
N GLN A 103 -3.59 8.37 25.54
CA GLN A 103 -2.51 9.06 24.83
C GLN A 103 -1.88 8.19 23.76
N GLU A 104 -1.68 6.89 24.03
CA GLU A 104 -1.18 5.92 23.05
C GLU A 104 -2.16 5.73 21.89
N ALA A 105 -3.46 5.64 22.17
CA ALA A 105 -4.49 5.53 21.15
C ALA A 105 -4.57 6.79 20.26
N ASP A 106 -4.50 7.98 20.86
CA ASP A 106 -4.47 9.25 20.14
C ASP A 106 -3.21 9.36 19.27
N ALA A 107 -2.05 8.95 19.80
CA ALA A 107 -0.79 8.93 19.04
C ALA A 107 -0.84 7.95 17.87
N LEU A 108 -1.37 6.74 18.05
CA LEU A 108 -1.53 5.75 16.98
C LEU A 108 -2.51 6.25 15.92
N SER A 109 -3.62 6.88 16.34
CA SER A 109 -4.59 7.46 15.41
C SER A 109 -3.95 8.55 14.55
N GLN A 110 -3.11 9.41 15.14
CA GLN A 110 -2.39 10.44 14.39
C GLN A 110 -1.38 9.82 13.41
N GLN A 111 -0.57 8.85 13.87
CA GLN A 111 0.40 8.17 13.01
C GLN A 111 -0.27 7.47 11.81
N MET A 112 -1.43 6.85 12.01
CA MET A 112 -2.19 6.27 10.92
C MET A 112 -2.71 7.34 9.95
N ALA A 113 -3.24 8.44 10.46
CA ALA A 113 -3.71 9.55 9.62
C ALA A 113 -2.57 10.11 8.76
N ASP A 114 -1.42 10.39 9.37
CA ASP A 114 -0.22 10.89 8.68
C ASP A 114 0.27 9.89 7.62
N ALA A 115 0.24 8.58 7.92
CA ALA A 115 0.63 7.54 6.97
C ALA A 115 -0.34 7.45 5.78
N TYR A 116 -1.65 7.57 6.01
CA TYR A 116 -2.64 7.60 4.93
C TYR A 116 -2.51 8.85 4.05
N GLU A 117 -2.24 10.01 4.65
CA GLU A 117 -2.00 11.25 3.90
C GLU A 117 -0.72 11.14 3.04
N ALA A 118 0.37 10.63 3.62
CA ALA A 118 1.61 10.37 2.88
C ALA A 118 1.38 9.39 1.71
N GLN A 119 0.65 8.29 1.95
CA GLN A 119 0.32 7.32 0.91
C GLN A 119 -0.55 7.93 -0.20
N ALA A 120 -1.50 8.80 0.13
CA ALA A 120 -2.32 9.48 -0.85
C ALA A 120 -1.48 10.39 -1.76
N LEU A 121 -0.55 11.16 -1.18
CA LEU A 121 0.37 12.01 -1.93
C LEU A 121 1.32 11.19 -2.83
N GLU A 122 1.85 10.07 -2.33
CA GLU A 122 2.67 9.16 -3.13
C GLU A 122 1.89 8.55 -4.29
N LEU A 123 0.63 8.18 -4.07
CA LEU A 123 -0.24 7.65 -5.12
C LEU A 123 -0.53 8.70 -6.20
N GLU A 124 -0.85 9.93 -5.82
CA GLU A 124 -1.05 11.04 -6.74
C GLU A 124 0.21 11.31 -7.58
N ALA A 125 1.38 11.33 -6.93
CA ALA A 125 2.65 11.51 -7.62
C ALA A 125 2.96 10.37 -8.60
N ALA A 126 2.70 9.11 -8.21
CA ALA A 126 2.88 7.96 -9.07
C ALA A 126 1.93 7.99 -10.28
N GLN A 127 0.66 8.34 -10.06
CA GLN A 127 -0.33 8.48 -11.14
C GLN A 127 0.06 9.59 -12.11
N ALA A 128 0.51 10.75 -11.62
CA ALA A 128 1.00 11.83 -12.46
C ALA A 128 2.20 11.39 -13.30
N ARG A 129 3.14 10.63 -12.72
CA ARG A 129 4.29 10.09 -13.44
C ARG A 129 3.91 9.07 -14.50
N ILE A 130 2.92 8.21 -14.23
CA ILE A 130 2.39 7.26 -15.22
C ILE A 130 1.79 8.03 -16.39
N ALA A 131 0.94 9.02 -16.14
CA ALA A 131 0.32 9.83 -17.20
C ALA A 131 1.37 10.56 -18.05
N GLU A 132 2.43 11.10 -17.44
CA GLU A 132 3.55 11.72 -18.15
C GLU A 132 4.28 10.71 -19.05
N LEU A 133 4.58 9.51 -18.53
CA LEU A 133 5.26 8.46 -19.28
C LEU A 133 4.39 7.92 -20.44
N GLU A 134 3.08 7.78 -20.23
CA GLU A 134 2.15 7.39 -21.28
C GLU A 134 2.10 8.44 -22.41
N ALA A 135 2.05 9.72 -22.07
CA ALA A 135 2.10 10.80 -23.05
C ALA A 135 3.43 10.82 -23.81
N ALA A 136 4.56 10.67 -23.11
CA ALA A 136 5.89 10.59 -23.74
C ALA A 136 6.00 9.37 -24.67
N MET A 137 5.45 8.22 -24.27
CA MET A 137 5.44 7.02 -25.10
C MET A 137 4.60 7.22 -26.37
N GLN A 138 3.42 7.82 -26.26
CA GLN A 138 2.59 8.14 -27.42
C GLN A 138 3.31 9.08 -28.39
N GLN A 139 3.96 10.12 -27.87
CA GLN A 139 4.78 11.03 -28.68
C GLN A 139 5.92 10.27 -29.39
N ALA A 140 6.65 9.41 -28.67
CA ALA A 140 7.72 8.61 -29.26
C ALA A 140 7.21 7.67 -30.37
N VAL A 141 6.06 7.03 -30.18
CA VAL A 141 5.42 6.18 -31.20
C VAL A 141 5.05 7.00 -32.45
N THR A 142 4.45 8.17 -32.28
CA THR A 142 4.10 9.05 -33.42
C THR A 142 5.34 9.55 -34.17
N ALA A 143 6.39 9.93 -33.45
CA ALA A 143 7.66 10.34 -34.04
C ALA A 143 8.33 9.20 -34.80
N ALA A 144 8.35 7.99 -34.24
CA ALA A 144 8.89 6.81 -34.90
C ALA A 144 8.15 6.49 -36.21
N ALA A 145 6.81 6.57 -36.22
CA ALA A 145 6.02 6.39 -37.42
C ALA A 145 6.33 7.45 -38.50
N ALA A 146 6.46 8.72 -38.09
CA ALA A 146 6.83 9.80 -39.00
C ALA A 146 8.23 9.62 -39.61
N HIS A 147 9.21 9.22 -38.78
CA HIS A 147 10.56 8.92 -39.26
C HIS A 147 10.58 7.73 -40.22
N GLN A 148 9.80 6.68 -39.93
CA GLN A 148 9.69 5.52 -40.83
C GLN A 148 9.13 5.93 -42.20
N ALA A 149 8.05 6.73 -42.22
CA ALA A 149 7.48 7.25 -43.46
C ALA A 149 8.50 8.11 -44.26
N ALA A 150 9.26 8.97 -43.57
CA ALA A 150 10.30 9.77 -44.21
C ALA A 150 11.43 8.90 -44.81
N ILE A 151 11.86 7.84 -44.10
CA ILE A 151 12.86 6.89 -44.61
C ILE A 151 12.35 6.19 -45.87
N ASP A 152 11.09 5.75 -45.87
CA ASP A 152 10.51 5.05 -47.01
C ASP A 152 10.32 5.97 -48.23
N GLN A 153 10.01 7.25 -48.00
CA GLN A 153 10.02 8.28 -49.04
C GLN A 153 11.41 8.46 -49.65
N VAL A 154 12.44 8.68 -48.80
CA VAL A 154 13.83 8.87 -49.27
C VAL A 154 14.34 7.65 -50.03
N ARG A 155 13.98 6.44 -49.61
CA ARG A 155 14.30 5.20 -50.36
C ARG A 155 13.68 5.19 -51.74
N THR A 156 12.42 5.61 -51.84
CA THR A 156 11.71 5.68 -53.13
C THR A 156 12.37 6.70 -54.06
N GLU A 157 12.69 7.89 -53.55
CA GLU A 157 13.39 8.94 -54.30
C GLU A 157 14.79 8.49 -54.75
N LEU A 158 15.51 7.75 -53.90
CA LEU A 158 16.82 7.20 -54.26
C LEU A 158 16.73 6.20 -55.42
N VAL A 159 15.73 5.32 -55.43
CA VAL A 159 15.51 4.37 -56.53
C VAL A 159 15.18 5.10 -57.84
N ASP A 160 14.32 6.12 -57.81
CA ASP A 160 14.03 6.96 -58.99
C ASP A 160 15.31 7.63 -59.52
N LEU A 161 16.10 8.25 -58.65
CA LEU A 161 17.36 8.88 -59.03
C LEU A 161 18.36 7.88 -59.61
N GLN A 162 18.47 6.68 -59.06
CA GLN A 162 19.31 5.61 -59.60
C GLN A 162 18.86 5.19 -61.00
N GLN A 163 17.55 5.05 -61.25
CA GLN A 163 17.02 4.72 -62.58
C GLN A 163 17.26 5.84 -63.60
N ARG A 164 17.11 7.10 -63.17
CA ARG A 164 17.40 8.26 -64.02
C ARG A 164 18.89 8.35 -64.36
N ALA A 165 19.76 8.07 -63.38
CA ALA A 165 21.20 8.02 -63.59
C ALA A 165 21.59 6.94 -64.61
N SER A 166 21.09 5.70 -64.45
CA SER A 166 21.39 4.62 -65.39
C SER A 166 20.88 4.91 -66.82
N THR A 167 19.72 5.53 -66.95
CA THR A 167 19.18 5.97 -68.25
C THR A 167 20.05 7.06 -68.88
N ALA A 168 20.52 8.03 -68.08
CA ALA A 168 21.41 9.08 -68.56
C ALA A 168 22.77 8.53 -68.99
N GLU A 169 23.32 7.56 -68.24
CA GLU A 169 24.56 6.86 -68.58
C GLU A 169 24.43 6.08 -69.90
N ALA A 170 23.32 5.35 -70.11
CA ALA A 170 23.05 4.64 -71.36
C ALA A 170 23.00 5.59 -72.57
N ARG A 171 22.25 6.70 -72.46
CA ARG A 171 22.19 7.73 -73.51
C ARG A 171 23.55 8.37 -73.79
N ALA A 172 24.34 8.62 -72.75
CA ALA A 172 25.70 9.15 -72.94
C ALA A 172 26.60 8.15 -73.68
N SER A 173 26.44 6.85 -73.46
CA SER A 173 27.16 5.80 -74.21
C SER A 173 26.72 5.72 -75.67
N GLU A 174 25.42 5.83 -75.94
CA GLU A 174 24.87 5.86 -77.30
C GLU A 174 25.40 7.07 -78.08
N LEU A 175 25.32 8.28 -77.50
CA LEU A 175 25.82 9.51 -78.11
C LEU A 175 27.33 9.44 -78.40
N ARG A 176 28.13 8.82 -77.52
CA ARG A 176 29.56 8.59 -77.78
C ARG A 176 29.78 7.68 -78.99
N THR A 177 29.02 6.59 -79.08
CA THR A 177 29.10 5.66 -80.22
C THR A 177 28.69 6.33 -81.54
N GLU A 178 27.64 7.16 -81.51
CA GLU A 178 27.21 7.93 -82.67
C GLU A 178 28.24 8.98 -83.08
N LEU A 179 28.87 9.65 -82.12
CA LEU A 179 29.94 10.61 -82.36
C LEU A 179 31.17 9.93 -83.01
N ASP A 180 31.58 8.77 -82.51
CA ASP A 180 32.69 7.99 -83.08
C ASP A 180 32.37 7.57 -84.52
N ARG A 181 31.14 7.12 -84.79
CA ARG A 181 30.70 6.78 -86.15
C ARG A 181 30.71 8.01 -87.06
N ALA A 182 30.21 9.15 -86.58
CA ALA A 182 30.23 10.41 -87.34
C ALA A 182 31.66 10.84 -87.67
N HIS A 183 32.61 10.67 -86.74
CA HIS A 183 34.03 10.93 -86.98
C HIS A 183 34.63 10.02 -88.04
N LEU A 184 34.30 8.72 -88.03
CA LEU A 184 34.75 7.76 -89.06
C LEU A 184 34.21 8.15 -90.44
N VAL A 185 32.91 8.40 -90.56
CA VAL A 185 32.28 8.82 -91.83
C VAL A 185 32.90 10.13 -92.34
N ALA A 186 33.15 11.10 -91.46
CA ALA A 186 33.80 12.35 -91.83
C ALA A 186 35.26 12.14 -92.27
N ALA A 187 35.98 11.18 -91.70
CA ALA A 187 37.34 10.82 -92.15
C ALA A 187 37.31 10.16 -93.53
N GLU A 188 36.39 9.23 -93.77
CA GLU A 188 36.20 8.56 -95.06
C GLU A 188 35.83 9.57 -96.16
N GLN A 189 34.88 10.47 -95.91
CA GLN A 189 34.51 11.53 -96.85
C GLN A 189 35.68 12.45 -97.18
N ARG A 190 36.51 12.80 -96.19
CA ARG A 190 37.73 13.61 -96.42
C ARG A 190 38.75 12.86 -97.28
N SER A 191 38.94 11.57 -97.03
CA SER A 191 39.82 10.71 -97.83
C SER A 191 39.34 10.61 -99.28
N ALA A 192 38.05 10.29 -99.49
CA ALA A 192 37.44 10.21 -100.81
C ALA A 192 37.49 11.56 -101.56
N ALA A 193 37.25 12.67 -100.87
CA ALA A 193 37.41 14.01 -101.44
C ALA A 193 38.87 14.32 -101.79
N GLY A 194 39.84 13.85 -101.00
CA GLY A 194 41.27 13.92 -101.31
C GLY A 194 41.61 13.16 -102.59
N GLN A 195 41.20 11.90 -102.68
CA GLN A 195 41.38 11.05 -103.88
C GLN A 195 40.75 11.68 -105.12
N ALA A 196 39.50 12.14 -105.04
CA ALA A 196 38.83 12.79 -106.16
C ALA A 196 39.57 14.05 -106.64
N ARG A 197 40.19 14.82 -105.72
CA ARG A 197 41.02 15.99 -106.07
C ARG A 197 42.32 15.56 -106.75
N GLU A 198 42.98 14.51 -106.28
CA GLU A 198 44.19 13.95 -106.89
C GLU A 198 43.91 13.39 -108.29
N ASP A 199 42.82 12.63 -108.46
CA ASP A 199 42.37 12.13 -109.75
C ASP A 199 42.05 13.28 -110.71
N ALA A 200 41.33 14.30 -110.24
CA ALA A 200 41.04 15.50 -111.04
C ALA A 200 42.31 16.29 -111.39
N ALA A 201 43.32 16.33 -110.51
CA ALA A 201 44.62 16.93 -110.81
C ALA A 201 45.38 16.11 -111.86
N THR A 202 45.36 14.78 -111.74
CA THR A 202 45.98 13.84 -112.67
C THR A 202 45.35 13.94 -114.06
N LEU A 203 44.02 13.95 -114.15
CA LEU A 203 43.30 14.14 -115.40
C LEU A 203 43.58 15.50 -116.03
N ARG A 204 43.61 16.58 -115.24
CA ARG A 204 44.02 17.92 -115.72
C ARG A 204 45.45 17.91 -116.26
N GLY A 205 46.39 17.26 -115.57
CA GLY A 205 47.76 17.10 -116.06
C GLY A 205 47.83 16.32 -117.38
N ARG A 206 47.07 15.23 -117.52
CA ARG A 206 46.97 14.46 -118.78
C ARG A 206 46.36 15.28 -119.91
N LEU A 207 45.30 16.05 -119.64
CA LEU A 207 44.69 16.96 -120.61
C LEU A 207 45.68 18.02 -121.08
N ALA A 208 46.38 18.68 -120.15
CA ALA A 208 47.42 19.66 -120.50
C ALA A 208 48.56 19.04 -121.33
N ALA A 209 48.95 17.79 -121.06
CA ALA A 209 49.93 17.06 -121.87
C ALA A 209 49.40 16.74 -123.28
N PHE A 210 48.14 16.33 -123.42
CA PHE A 210 47.48 16.11 -124.72
C PHE A 210 47.37 17.42 -125.52
N GLU A 211 46.94 18.51 -124.88
CA GLU A 211 46.88 19.85 -125.49
C GLU A 211 48.28 20.32 -125.90
N GLY A 212 49.31 20.06 -125.08
CA GLY A 212 50.72 20.29 -125.42
C GLY A 212 51.22 19.48 -126.62
N MET A 213 50.82 18.21 -126.74
CA MET A 213 51.11 17.39 -127.93
C MET A 213 50.39 17.89 -129.19
N ALA A 214 49.16 18.41 -129.05
CA ALA A 214 48.43 19.02 -130.17
C ALA A 214 48.98 20.39 -130.58
N THR A 215 49.74 21.06 -129.70
CA THR A 215 50.31 22.41 -129.91
C THR A 215 51.84 22.45 -130.10
N SER A 216 52.55 21.31 -130.02
CA SER A 216 54.00 21.26 -130.24
C SER A 216 54.35 21.36 -131.74
N PRO A 217 55.16 22.36 -132.18
CA PRO A 217 55.57 22.50 -133.57
C PRO A 217 56.70 21.51 -133.91
N ALA A 218 56.68 20.97 -135.14
CA ALA A 218 57.75 20.11 -135.67
C ALA A 218 59.11 20.85 -135.68
N PRO A 219 60.25 20.20 -135.36
CA PRO A 219 61.54 20.86 -135.37
C PRO A 219 62.00 21.10 -136.81
N VAL A 220 62.01 22.38 -137.21
CA VAL A 220 62.63 22.86 -138.45
C VAL A 220 64.15 22.77 -138.31
N LYS A 221 64.77 21.99 -139.19
CA LYS A 221 66.21 21.99 -139.42
C LYS A 221 66.47 22.87 -140.65
N ALA A 222 67.06 24.04 -140.47
CA ALA A 222 67.59 24.81 -141.59
C ALA A 222 68.82 25.62 -141.19
N ALA A 223 69.95 25.24 -141.78
CA ALA A 223 70.99 26.10 -142.36
C ALA A 223 72.09 25.16 -142.93
N PRO A 224 72.88 25.52 -143.97
CA PRO A 224 73.39 26.89 -144.14
C PRO A 224 73.68 27.42 -145.57
N GLY A 225 73.62 28.75 -145.70
CA GLY A 225 74.26 29.56 -146.78
C GLY A 225 73.53 29.53 -148.13
N LYS A 226 73.52 30.55 -148.97
CA LYS A 226 74.26 31.82 -149.08
C LYS A 226 73.46 32.70 -150.06
N GLY A 227 73.64 34.03 -150.03
CA GLY A 227 72.96 34.94 -150.93
C GLY A 227 73.33 34.77 -152.42
N MET A 228 72.30 34.72 -153.26
CA MET A 228 72.05 35.41 -154.54
C MET A 228 70.72 34.88 -155.08
#